data_AF-A0A930JYM1-F1
#
_entry.id   AF-A0A930JYM1-F1
#
_cell.length_a   1.000
_cell.length_b   1.000
_cell.length_c   1.000
_cell.angle_alpha   90.00
_cell.angle_beta   90.00
_cell.angle_gamma   90.00
#
_symmetry.space_group_name_H-M   'P 1'
#
loop_
_entity.id
_entity.type
_entity.pdbx_description
1 polymer ?
#
loop_
_entity_poly.entity_id
_entity_poly.type
_entity_poly.pdbx_seq_one_letter_code
_entity_poly.pdbx_strand_id
1 'polypeptide(L)'
;YLHYITVTSSAHGDFYAIEVPFECVIDCITICPRRMFQMRPSKLDRGYNAVTDVSFSSMKKGDYPIYSGLSLQRKWDGKKYVDDNNTTADFEVKRASLSRKK
;
A
#
# COMPACT_ATOMS: atom_id res chain seq x y z
N TYR A 1 8.85 22.46 4.27
CA TYR A 1 7.94 21.30 4.27
C TYR A 1 7.11 21.19 3.01
N LEU A 2 6.59 22.25 2.37
CA LEU A 2 6.10 22.13 0.98
C LEU A 2 7.28 22.31 0.02
N HIS A 3 7.51 21.34 -0.87
CA HIS A 3 8.60 21.33 -1.83
C HIS A 3 8.03 21.25 -3.24
N TYR A 4 8.60 22.01 -4.16
CA TYR A 4 8.37 21.83 -5.59
C TYR A 4 9.35 20.77 -6.11
N ILE A 5 8.83 19.76 -6.80
CA ILE A 5 9.60 18.66 -7.37
C ILE A 5 9.49 18.74 -8.87
N THR A 6 10.63 19.00 -9.52
CA THR A 6 10.77 18.90 -10.97
C THR A 6 10.94 17.43 -11.36
N VAL A 7 10.06 16.95 -12.23
CA VAL A 7 10.05 15.57 -12.70
C VAL A 7 10.76 15.50 -14.05
N THR A 8 11.82 14.69 -14.11
CA THR A 8 12.59 14.49 -15.35
C THR A 8 12.00 13.44 -16.29
N SER A 9 10.93 12.76 -15.88
CA SER A 9 10.22 11.75 -16.67
C SER A 9 9.18 12.40 -17.57
N SER A 10 9.04 11.93 -18.81
CA SER A 10 7.98 12.37 -19.72
C SER A 10 6.58 11.83 -19.35
N ALA A 11 6.50 10.87 -18.43
CA ALA A 11 5.23 10.25 -18.04
C ALA A 11 4.45 11.04 -16.99
N HIS A 12 5.07 12.01 -16.31
CA HIS A 12 4.46 12.75 -15.21
C HIS A 12 4.91 14.22 -15.24
N GLY A 13 4.05 15.13 -14.79
CA GLY A 13 4.39 16.54 -14.65
C GLY A 13 5.00 16.87 -13.28
N ASP A 14 5.60 18.06 -13.20
CA ASP A 14 6.08 18.63 -11.94
C ASP A 14 4.95 18.72 -10.92
N PHE A 15 5.29 18.57 -9.64
CA PHE A 15 4.30 18.58 -8.58
C PHE A 15 4.86 19.17 -7.27
N TYR A 16 3.94 19.52 -6.37
CA TYR A 16 4.29 19.91 -5.01
C TYR A 16 4.09 18.74 -4.06
N ALA A 17 4.99 18.58 -3.10
CA ALA A 17 4.93 17.55 -2.08
C ALA A 17 5.16 18.12 -0.69
N ILE A 18 4.51 17.53 0.31
CA ILE A 18 4.83 17.78 1.70
C ILE A 18 5.88 16.76 2.14
N GLU A 19 7.02 17.25 2.62
CA GLU A 19 8.01 16.41 3.28
C GLU A 19 7.51 15.98 4.66
N VAL A 20 7.64 14.69 4.95
CA VAL A 20 7.36 14.10 6.26
C VAL A 20 8.67 13.51 6.79
N PRO A 21 9.22 14.03 7.90
CA PRO A 21 10.42 13.47 8.51
C PRO A 21 10.17 12.01 8.92
N PHE A 22 11.06 11.10 8.53
CA PHE A 22 10.88 9.67 8.80
C PHE A 22 10.85 9.37 10.31
N GLU A 23 11.56 10.15 11.12
CA GLU A 23 11.57 10.05 12.58
C GLU A 23 10.20 10.35 13.24
N CYS A 24 9.31 11.04 12.54
CA CYS A 24 7.96 11.32 13.02
C CYS A 24 6.93 10.27 12.57
N VAL A 25 7.32 9.30 11.73
CA VAL A 25 6.42 8.26 11.23
C VAL A 25 6.28 7.15 12.25
N ILE A 26 5.05 6.89 12.69
CA ILE A 26 4.73 5.81 13.64
C ILE A 26 4.55 4.47 12.93
N ASP A 27 3.91 4.49 11.76
CA ASP A 27 3.59 3.31 10.96
C ASP A 27 3.46 3.69 9.48
N CYS A 28 3.87 2.79 8.58
CA CYS A 28 3.85 3.01 7.13
C CYS A 28 3.47 1.71 6.41
N ILE A 29 2.56 1.81 5.45
CA ILE A 29 2.19 0.69 4.59
C ILE A 29 2.23 1.10 3.12
N THR A 30 2.73 0.21 2.28
CA THR A 30 2.86 0.41 0.84
C THR A 30 1.82 -0.42 0.10
N ILE A 31 0.84 0.25 -0.50
CA ILE A 31 -0.23 -0.40 -1.29
C ILE A 31 0.00 -0.15 -2.78
N CYS A 32 0.34 -1.20 -3.54
CA CYS A 32 0.48 -1.10 -4.99
C CYS A 32 0.24 -2.44 -5.72
N PRO A 33 -0.24 -2.42 -6.98
CA PRO A 33 -0.50 -3.64 -7.74
C PRO A 33 0.73 -4.54 -7.84
N ARG A 34 0.57 -5.83 -7.52
CA ARG A 34 1.71 -6.71 -7.28
C ARG A 34 2.64 -6.94 -8.48
N ARG A 35 2.12 -6.80 -9.71
CA ARG A 35 2.82 -7.21 -10.94
C ARG A 35 3.33 -6.05 -11.81
N MET A 36 3.06 -4.79 -11.47
CA MET A 36 3.40 -3.65 -12.34
C MET A 36 4.06 -2.47 -11.65
N PHE A 37 3.87 -2.31 -10.35
CA PHE A 37 4.43 -1.18 -9.61
C PHE A 37 5.21 -1.72 -8.42
N GLN A 38 6.52 -1.90 -8.63
CA GLN A 38 7.45 -2.09 -7.52
C GLN A 38 7.86 -0.69 -7.07
N MET A 39 7.13 -0.14 -6.11
CA MET A 39 7.69 0.99 -5.37
C MET A 39 9.01 0.54 -4.77
N ARG A 40 10.06 1.34 -4.89
CA ARG A 40 11.35 0.97 -4.30
C ARG A 40 11.16 0.86 -2.79
N PRO A 41 11.55 -0.27 -2.18
CA PRO A 41 11.53 -0.43 -0.73
C PRO A 41 12.22 0.74 -0.05
N SER A 42 11.63 1.20 1.06
CA SER A 42 12.17 2.29 1.87
C SER A 42 12.59 1.79 3.25
N LYS A 43 13.19 2.67 4.06
CA LYS A 43 13.45 2.36 5.48
C LYS A 43 12.17 2.19 6.29
N LEU A 44 11.06 2.80 5.86
CA LEU A 44 9.77 2.77 6.55
C LEU A 44 8.97 1.51 6.22
N ASP A 45 9.11 0.99 5.00
CA ASP A 45 8.44 -0.23 4.57
C ASP A 45 9.27 -0.93 3.48
N ARG A 46 9.63 -2.18 3.75
CA ARG A 46 10.49 -3.00 2.90
C ARG A 46 9.71 -3.77 1.84
N GLY A 47 8.39 -3.80 1.96
CA GLY A 47 7.53 -4.56 1.08
C GLY A 47 6.38 -3.73 0.53
N TYR A 48 5.52 -4.40 -0.21
CA TYR A 48 4.26 -3.87 -0.67
C TYR A 48 3.23 -4.99 -0.78
N ASN A 49 1.96 -4.64 -0.72
CA ASN A 49 0.89 -5.61 -0.93
C ASN A 49 -0.32 -4.94 -1.57
N ALA A 50 -1.21 -5.74 -2.13
CA ALA A 50 -2.45 -5.26 -2.71
C ALA A 50 -3.50 -6.37 -2.71
N VAL A 51 -4.75 -5.94 -2.84
CA VAL A 51 -5.88 -6.84 -3.09
C VAL A 51 -5.90 -7.33 -4.55
N THR A 52 -5.16 -6.68 -5.46
CA THR A 52 -5.10 -7.00 -6.89
C THR A 52 -3.66 -7.00 -7.42
N ASP A 53 -3.40 -7.81 -8.43
CA ASP A 53 -2.07 -7.89 -9.06
C ASP A 53 -1.89 -6.87 -10.20
N VAL A 54 -2.99 -6.37 -10.77
CA VAL A 54 -3.03 -5.44 -11.90
C VAL A 54 -3.50 -4.04 -11.46
N SER A 55 -3.12 -3.02 -12.22
CA SER A 55 -3.65 -1.67 -12.01
C SER A 55 -5.14 -1.62 -12.31
N PHE A 56 -5.84 -0.69 -11.67
CA PHE A 56 -7.26 -0.45 -11.93
C PHE A 56 -7.53 -0.10 -13.39
N SER A 57 -6.63 0.64 -14.04
CA SER A 57 -6.72 1.01 -15.45
C SER A 57 -6.69 -0.18 -16.42
N SER A 58 -6.09 -1.31 -16.01
CA SER A 58 -5.95 -2.52 -16.83
C SER A 58 -6.90 -3.64 -16.41
N MET A 59 -7.74 -3.40 -15.39
CA MET A 59 -8.67 -4.39 -14.84
C MET A 59 -9.91 -4.52 -15.72
N LYS A 60 -10.29 -5.75 -16.08
CA LYS A 60 -11.56 -6.00 -16.78
C LYS A 60 -12.72 -5.72 -15.83
N LYS A 61 -13.76 -5.04 -16.33
CA LYS A 61 -14.96 -4.72 -15.52
C LYS A 61 -15.60 -5.95 -14.88
N GLY A 62 -15.57 -7.10 -15.55
CA GLY A 62 -16.08 -8.38 -15.03
C GLY A 62 -15.33 -8.90 -13.80
N ASP A 63 -14.09 -8.46 -13.59
CA ASP A 63 -13.27 -8.87 -12.45
C ASP A 63 -13.47 -7.96 -11.23
N TYR A 64 -14.16 -6.83 -11.37
CA TYR A 64 -14.38 -5.89 -10.26
C TYR A 64 -15.01 -6.58 -9.04
N PRO A 65 -16.04 -7.44 -9.17
CA PRO A 65 -16.65 -8.11 -8.03
C PRO A 65 -15.72 -9.10 -7.31
N ILE A 66 -14.66 -9.57 -7.96
CA ILE A 66 -13.68 -10.50 -7.36
C ILE A 66 -12.88 -9.78 -6.27
N TYR A 67 -12.51 -8.52 -6.53
CA TYR A 67 -11.63 -7.74 -5.65
C TYR A 67 -12.39 -6.73 -4.79
N SER A 68 -13.58 -6.32 -5.24
CA SER A 68 -14.45 -5.41 -4.49
C SER A 68 -14.88 -6.08 -3.18
N GLY A 69 -14.63 -5.40 -2.07
CA GLY A 69 -14.90 -5.94 -0.73
C GLY A 69 -13.78 -6.80 -0.15
N LEU A 70 -12.62 -6.91 -0.82
CA LEU A 70 -11.38 -7.37 -0.19
C LEU A 70 -10.66 -6.20 0.50
N SER A 71 -9.81 -6.54 1.46
CA SER A 71 -9.03 -5.61 2.27
C SER A 71 -7.68 -6.24 2.62
N LEU A 72 -6.67 -5.39 2.84
CA LEU A 72 -5.45 -5.81 3.53
C LEU A 72 -5.70 -5.74 5.04
N GLN A 73 -5.44 -6.84 5.73
CA GLN A 73 -5.54 -6.92 7.19
C GLN A 73 -4.18 -7.31 7.77
N ARG A 74 -3.74 -6.59 8.81
CA ARG A 74 -2.49 -6.90 9.51
C ARG A 74 -2.64 -8.25 10.22
N LYS A 75 -1.66 -9.13 10.02
CA LYS A 75 -1.65 -10.48 10.60
C LYS A 75 -1.59 -10.41 12.12
N TRP A 76 -2.22 -11.38 12.76
CA TRP A 76 -2.19 -11.57 14.21
C TRP A 76 -1.42 -12.85 14.52
N ASP A 77 -0.35 -12.75 15.31
CA ASP A 77 0.50 -13.90 15.66
C ASP A 77 -0.04 -14.75 16.82
N GLY A 78 -1.22 -14.40 17.36
CA GLY A 78 -1.80 -14.99 18.57
C GLY A 78 -1.68 -14.10 19.81
N LYS A 79 -0.79 -13.09 19.78
CA LYS A 79 -0.50 -12.19 20.90
C LYS A 79 -0.50 -10.71 20.53
N LYS A 80 -0.03 -10.35 19.34
CA LYS A 80 0.03 -8.99 18.81
C LYS A 80 -0.17 -8.96 17.30
N TYR A 81 -0.43 -7.76 16.78
CA TYR A 81 -0.34 -7.53 15.35
C TYR A 81 1.13 -7.57 14.93
N VAL A 82 1.41 -8.32 13.85
CA VAL A 82 2.75 -8.45 13.27
C VAL A 82 3.12 -7.14 12.57
N ASP A 83 4.31 -6.66 12.84
CA ASP A 83 4.85 -5.42 12.28
C ASP A 83 6.37 -5.52 12.17
N ASP A 84 6.83 -5.96 11.01
CA ASP A 84 8.25 -6.09 10.68
C ASP A 84 8.70 -4.99 9.69
N ASN A 85 7.93 -3.89 9.59
CA ASN A 85 8.11 -2.86 8.55
C ASN A 85 8.20 -3.48 7.15
N ASN A 86 7.31 -4.44 6.87
CA ASN A 86 7.26 -5.14 5.58
C ASN A 86 5.82 -5.51 5.25
N THR A 87 5.14 -4.66 4.48
CA THR A 87 3.72 -4.85 4.13
C THR A 87 3.44 -6.17 3.41
N THR A 88 4.41 -6.74 2.68
CA THR A 88 4.26 -8.07 2.06
C THR A 88 4.15 -9.18 3.11
N ALA A 89 4.94 -9.10 4.18
CA ALA A 89 4.96 -10.08 5.26
C ALA A 89 3.84 -9.84 6.28
N ASP A 90 3.59 -8.58 6.63
CA ASP A 90 2.76 -8.18 7.77
C ASP A 90 1.26 -8.25 7.47
N PHE A 91 0.87 -8.19 6.19
CA PHE A 91 -0.53 -8.13 5.78
C PHE A 91 -0.96 -9.32 4.94
N GLU A 92 -2.24 -9.66 5.07
CA GLU A 92 -2.93 -10.66 4.26
C GLU A 92 -4.20 -10.08 3.63
N VAL A 93 -4.62 -10.66 2.50
CA VAL A 93 -5.85 -10.25 1.83
C VAL A 93 -7.02 -11.04 2.41
N LYS A 94 -7.99 -10.33 2.96
CA LYS A 94 -9.22 -10.88 3.57
C LYS A 94 -10.44 -10.08 3.14
N ARG A 95 -11.63 -10.66 3.27
CA ARG A 95 -12.89 -9.89 3.11
C ARG A 95 -12.91 -8.74 4.11
N ALA A 96 -13.34 -7.58 3.65
CA ALA A 96 -13.49 -6.40 4.48
C ALA A 96 -14.48 -6.68 5.61
N SER A 97 -14.03 -6.46 6.82
CA SER A 97 -14.82 -6.64 8.04
C SER A 97 -14.37 -5.64 9.08
N LEU A 98 -15.27 -5.22 9.94
CA LEU A 98 -14.88 -4.48 11.14
C LEU A 98 -14.16 -5.43 12.10
N SER A 99 -13.10 -4.94 12.75
CA SER A 99 -12.36 -5.69 13.77
C SER A 99 -13.23 -6.00 15.00
N ARG A 100 -14.28 -5.19 15.23
CA ARG A 100 -15.29 -5.41 16.27
C ARG A 100 -16.65 -5.56 15.61
N LYS A 101 -17.38 -6.61 15.97
CA LYS A 101 -18.81 -6.71 15.64
C LYS A 101 -19.54 -5.59 16.40
N LYS A 102 -20.42 -4.88 15.70
CA LYS A 102 -21.38 -3.98 16.34
C LYS A 102 -22.36 -4.78 17.18
#